data_AF-A0A383CIC8-F1
#
_entry.id   AF-A0A383CIC8-F1
#
_cell.length_a   1.000
_cell.length_b   1.000
_cell.length_c   1.000
_cell.angle_alpha   90.00
_cell.angle_beta   90.00
_cell.angle_gamma   90.00
#
_symmetry.space_group_name_H-M   'P 1'
#
loop_
_entity.id
_entity.type
_entity.pdbx_description
1 polymer ?
#
loop_
_entity_poly.entity_id
_entity_poly.type
_entity_poly.pdbx_seq_one_letter_code
_entity_poly.pdbx_strand_id
1 'polypeptide(L)'
;LEAVRVGRWKLILPREANTPYTLWIGRYTDSVEQSLLFDLQNDVGEQNDLAAEYPDIVRKLMQEADKVRRELGDYNKIGTGARFFDDGEKRPLTFFPDAE
;
A
#
# COMPACT_ATOMS: atom_id res chain seq x y z
N LEU A 1 -1.68 1.02 -2.56
CA LEU A 1 -1.75 0.95 -1.08
C LEU A 1 -0.39 0.48 -0.62
N GLU A 2 0.32 1.30 0.16
CA GLU A 2 1.73 1.06 0.51
C GLU A 2 1.95 0.60 1.96
N ALA A 3 1.05 0.95 2.90
CA ALA A 3 1.19 0.59 4.31
C ALA A 3 -0.18 0.59 5.03
N VAL A 4 -0.26 -0.14 6.16
CA VAL A 4 -1.41 -0.14 7.07
C VAL A 4 -0.94 0.13 8.50
N ARG A 5 -1.66 0.99 9.23
CA ARG A 5 -1.41 1.23 10.66
C ARG A 5 -2.63 0.90 11.49
N VAL A 6 -2.44 0.12 12.55
CA VAL A 6 -3.47 -0.16 13.56
C VAL A 6 -2.85 0.00 14.94
N GLY A 7 -3.29 1.04 15.66
CA GLY A 7 -2.75 1.40 16.97
C GLY A 7 -1.24 1.69 16.89
N ARG A 8 -0.46 0.93 17.65
CA ARG A 8 1.01 1.06 17.70
C ARG A 8 1.72 0.45 16.48
N TRP A 9 1.08 -0.46 15.76
CA TRP A 9 1.72 -1.24 14.70
C TRP A 9 1.54 -0.58 13.34
N LYS A 10 2.63 -0.46 12.58
CA LYS A 10 2.63 -0.09 11.17
C LYS A 10 3.24 -1.24 10.36
N LEU A 11 2.53 -1.71 9.36
CA LEU A 11 3.01 -2.66 8.36
C LEU A 11 3.28 -1.93 7.06
N ILE A 12 4.51 -1.98 6.57
CA ILE A 12 4.87 -1.57 5.21
C ILE A 12 4.67 -2.77 4.28
N LEU A 13 3.98 -2.57 3.17
CA LEU A 13 3.66 -3.61 2.20
C LEU A 13 4.79 -3.75 1.16
N PRO A 14 4.97 -4.94 0.58
CA PRO A 14 5.93 -5.14 -0.50
C PRO A 14 5.59 -4.25 -1.69
N ARG A 15 6.62 -3.62 -2.26
CA ARG A 15 6.50 -2.68 -3.39
C ARG A 15 7.83 -2.59 -4.13
N GLU A 16 7.76 -2.38 -5.44
CA GLU A 16 8.95 -2.12 -6.24
C GLU A 16 9.39 -0.66 -6.09
N ALA A 17 10.68 -0.39 -6.37
CA ALA A 17 11.17 0.97 -6.47
C ALA A 17 10.72 1.61 -7.77
N ASN A 18 10.55 2.94 -7.78
CA ASN A 18 10.33 3.72 -9.01
C ASN A 18 9.22 3.17 -9.92
N THR A 19 8.11 2.71 -9.34
CA THR A 19 7.01 2.16 -10.12
C THR A 19 6.34 3.26 -10.92
N PRO A 20 5.96 3.01 -12.18
CA PRO A 20 5.54 4.14 -13.01
C PRO A 20 4.20 4.79 -12.54
N TYR A 21 3.43 4.16 -11.63
CA TYR A 21 2.14 4.71 -11.11
C TYR A 21 2.39 5.73 -10.01
N THR A 22 3.62 5.73 -9.50
CA THR A 22 4.14 6.77 -8.64
C THR A 22 4.74 7.93 -9.44
N LEU A 23 4.69 7.92 -10.78
CA LEU A 23 5.15 9.03 -11.62
C LEU A 23 6.56 9.52 -11.19
N TRP A 24 6.80 10.83 -11.19
CA TRP A 24 8.09 11.41 -10.84
C TRP A 24 8.48 11.22 -9.35
N ILE A 25 7.54 10.90 -8.45
CA ILE A 25 7.84 10.67 -7.03
C ILE A 25 8.42 9.27 -6.78
N GLY A 26 8.28 8.36 -7.74
CA GLY A 26 8.86 7.01 -7.68
C GLY A 26 10.38 6.99 -7.48
N ARG A 27 11.08 8.03 -7.93
CA ARG A 27 12.54 8.15 -7.74
C ARG A 27 12.98 8.28 -6.28
N TYR A 28 12.06 8.58 -5.36
CA TYR A 28 12.32 8.69 -3.92
C TYR A 28 11.81 7.47 -3.13
N THR A 29 11.42 6.41 -3.84
CA THR A 29 10.62 5.32 -3.30
C THR A 29 11.42 4.03 -3.47
N ASP A 30 12.02 3.53 -2.37
CA ASP A 30 12.89 2.35 -2.37
C ASP A 30 12.11 1.03 -2.50
N SER A 31 12.68 -0.03 -3.05
CA SER A 31 12.01 -1.33 -3.09
C SER A 31 11.88 -1.94 -1.70
N VAL A 32 10.75 -2.60 -1.45
CA VAL A 32 10.47 -3.38 -0.25
C VAL A 32 10.11 -4.79 -0.70
N GLU A 33 11.01 -5.75 -0.51
CA GLU A 33 10.83 -7.13 -0.98
C GLU A 33 9.82 -7.91 -0.12
N GLN A 34 9.86 -7.68 1.20
CA GLN A 34 9.01 -8.36 2.18
C GLN A 34 8.35 -7.35 3.10
N SER A 35 7.22 -7.72 3.70
CA SER A 35 6.50 -6.81 4.59
C SER A 35 7.35 -6.51 5.82
N LEU A 36 7.44 -5.24 6.19
CA LEU A 36 8.17 -4.77 7.37
C LEU A 36 7.18 -4.33 8.44
N LEU A 37 7.43 -4.67 9.71
CA LEU A 37 6.55 -4.35 10.82
C LEU A 37 7.28 -3.49 11.86
N PHE A 38 6.72 -2.32 12.16
CA PHE A 38 7.28 -1.39 13.13
C PHE A 38 6.31 -1.11 14.29
N ASP A 39 6.87 -0.99 15.48
CA ASP A 39 6.18 -0.54 16.69
C ASP A 39 6.37 0.96 16.89
N LEU A 40 5.50 1.77 16.30
CA LEU A 40 5.61 3.23 16.33
C LEU A 40 5.46 3.86 17.73
N GLN A 41 5.04 3.10 18.73
CA GLN A 41 5.00 3.60 20.11
C GLN A 41 6.39 3.67 20.72
N ASN A 42 7.25 2.69 20.42
CA ASN A 42 8.61 2.61 20.95
C ASN A 42 9.68 2.99 19.91
N ASP A 43 9.35 2.93 18.62
CA ASP A 43 10.24 3.17 17.51
C ASP A 43 9.54 4.00 16.42
N VAL A 44 9.35 5.29 16.72
CA VAL A 44 8.76 6.26 15.78
C VAL A 44 9.63 6.47 14.54
N GLY A 45 10.92 6.13 14.62
CA GLY A 45 11.87 6.24 13.51
C GLY A 45 11.86 5.05 12.56
N GLU A 46 11.06 4.00 12.83
CA GLU A 46 10.96 2.80 11.99
C GLU A 46 12.34 2.15 11.75
N GLN A 47 13.15 2.05 12.81
CA GLN A 47 14.53 1.57 12.73
C GLN A 47 14.65 0.05 12.92
N ASN A 48 13.68 -0.59 13.59
CA ASN A 48 13.72 -1.98 13.97
C ASN A 48 12.54 -2.74 13.33
N ASP A 49 12.81 -3.53 12.30
CA ASP A 49 11.81 -4.43 11.71
C ASP A 49 11.56 -5.62 12.63
N LEU A 50 10.29 -5.79 13.02
CA LEU A 50 9.80 -6.85 13.90
C LEU A 50 8.92 -7.88 13.18
N ALA A 51 8.91 -7.89 11.84
CA ALA A 51 8.03 -8.77 11.06
C ALA A 51 8.25 -10.26 11.36
N ALA A 52 9.51 -10.69 11.51
CA ALA A 52 9.87 -12.07 11.85
C ALA A 52 9.50 -12.45 13.29
N GLU A 53 9.49 -11.48 14.21
CA GLU A 53 9.18 -11.70 15.63
C GLU A 53 7.67 -11.77 15.89
N TYR A 54 6.87 -11.04 15.11
CA TYR A 54 5.41 -10.97 15.28
C TYR A 54 4.65 -11.36 13.99
N PRO A 55 4.82 -12.60 13.48
CA PRO A 55 4.18 -13.04 12.23
C PRO A 55 2.65 -13.01 12.31
N ASP A 56 2.08 -13.17 13.50
CA ASP A 56 0.63 -13.09 13.70
C ASP A 56 0.08 -11.67 13.51
N ILE A 57 0.83 -10.66 13.91
CA ILE A 57 0.48 -9.25 13.71
C ILE A 57 0.60 -8.89 12.23
N VAL A 58 1.67 -9.35 11.57
CA VAL A 58 1.83 -9.20 10.12
C VAL A 58 0.63 -9.79 9.39
N ARG A 59 0.25 -11.03 9.71
CA ARG A 59 -0.91 -11.69 9.08
C ARG A 59 -2.20 -10.90 9.27
N LYS A 60 -2.45 -10.39 10.48
CA LYS A 60 -3.65 -9.58 10.77
C LYS A 60 -3.66 -8.28 9.96
N LEU A 61 -2.54 -7.57 9.91
CA LEU A 61 -2.44 -6.30 9.18
C LEU A 61 -2.51 -6.50 7.65
N MET A 62 -1.97 -7.62 7.14
CA MET A 62 -2.16 -8.03 5.75
C MET A 62 -3.64 -8.27 5.42
N GLN A 63 -4.39 -8.94 6.31
CA GLN A 63 -5.83 -9.14 6.13
C GLN A 63 -6.59 -7.81 6.10
N GLU A 64 -6.22 -6.84 6.95
CA GLU A 64 -6.80 -5.49 6.90
C GLU A 64 -6.43 -4.77 5.60
N ALA A 65 -5.19 -4.88 5.13
CA ALA A 65 -4.76 -4.32 3.84
C ALA A 65 -5.61 -4.85 2.68
N ASP A 66 -5.86 -6.16 2.65
CA ASP A 66 -6.68 -6.80 1.62
C ASP A 66 -8.16 -6.39 1.69
N LYS A 67 -8.69 -6.18 2.91
CA LYS A 67 -10.03 -5.63 3.09
C LYS A 67 -10.10 -4.21 2.53
N VAL A 68 -9.15 -3.34 2.90
CA VAL A 68 -9.11 -1.95 2.43
C VAL A 68 -8.92 -1.88 0.91
N ARG A 69 -8.05 -2.69 0.32
CA ARG A 69 -7.90 -2.78 -1.16
C ARG A 69 -9.17 -3.22 -1.87
N ARG A 70 -9.99 -4.06 -1.25
CA ARG A 70 -11.29 -4.47 -1.81
C ARG A 70 -12.34 -3.37 -1.68
N GLU A 71 -12.32 -2.62 -0.59
CA GLU A 71 -13.32 -1.60 -0.30
C GLU A 71 -13.02 -0.27 -1.00
N LEU A 72 -11.80 0.25 -0.84
CA LEU A 72 -11.38 1.55 -1.37
C LEU A 72 -10.74 1.45 -2.75
N GLY A 73 -10.05 0.35 -3.01
CA GLY A 73 -9.28 0.15 -4.24
C GLY A 73 -7.76 0.30 -4.07
N ASP A 74 -7.06 0.34 -5.20
CA ASP A 74 -5.63 0.56 -5.40
C ASP A 74 -5.40 1.17 -6.80
N TYR A 75 -4.17 1.51 -7.16
CA TYR A 75 -3.84 2.23 -8.41
C TYR A 75 -4.38 1.54 -9.68
N ASN A 76 -4.46 0.22 -9.69
CA ASN A 76 -4.99 -0.61 -10.77
C ASN A 76 -6.36 -1.23 -10.43
N LYS A 77 -6.98 -0.80 -9.33
CA LYS A 77 -8.16 -1.45 -8.75
C LYS A 77 -9.14 -0.42 -8.18
N ILE A 78 -10.29 -0.16 -8.78
CA ILE A 78 -11.43 0.46 -8.09
C ILE A 78 -11.91 -0.45 -6.91
N GLY A 79 -12.28 0.18 -5.80
CA GLY A 79 -12.87 -0.50 -4.66
C GLY A 79 -14.39 -0.67 -4.79
N THR A 80 -14.94 -1.69 -4.14
CA THR A 80 -16.39 -1.95 -4.08
C THR A 80 -17.18 -0.82 -3.42
N GLY A 81 -16.55 -0.06 -2.54
CA GLY A 81 -17.11 1.13 -1.88
C GLY A 81 -16.74 2.45 -2.57
N ALA A 82 -16.03 2.41 -3.71
CA ALA A 82 -15.69 3.61 -4.45
C ALA A 82 -16.96 4.29 -4.97
N ARG A 83 -17.02 5.61 -4.79
CA ARG A 83 -18.15 6.44 -5.19
C ARG A 83 -17.72 7.33 -6.34
N PHE A 84 -18.41 7.21 -7.47
CA PHE A 84 -18.15 8.01 -8.66
C PHE A 84 -19.09 9.21 -8.70
N PHE A 85 -18.57 10.33 -9.19
CA PHE A 85 -19.33 11.58 -9.30
C PHE A 85 -20.16 11.64 -10.60
N ASP A 86 -19.66 11.10 -11.72
CA ASP A 86 -20.31 11.14 -13.05
C ASP A 86 -21.15 9.86 -13.36
N ASP A 87 -20.69 8.86 -14.14
CA ASP A 87 -21.39 7.54 -14.33
C ASP A 87 -20.36 6.38 -14.56
N GLY A 88 -19.78 5.83 -13.48
CA GLY A 88 -18.52 5.02 -13.42
C GLY A 88 -18.56 3.60 -14.02
N GLU A 89 -17.57 2.70 -13.90
CA GLU A 89 -16.14 2.75 -13.53
C GLU A 89 -15.28 2.96 -14.80
N LYS A 90 -14.11 3.62 -14.71
CA LYS A 90 -12.93 3.14 -15.48
C LYS A 90 -11.68 3.12 -14.61
N ARG A 91 -11.09 1.93 -14.46
CA ARG A 91 -9.72 1.78 -13.90
C ARG A 91 -8.71 2.11 -14.98
N PRO A 92 -7.64 2.85 -14.65
CA PRO A 92 -6.93 3.61 -15.66
C PRO A 92 -5.81 2.79 -16.30
N LEU A 93 -5.46 3.14 -17.54
CA LEU A 93 -4.13 2.85 -18.09
C LEU A 93 -3.11 3.55 -17.19
N THR A 94 -2.24 2.78 -16.57
CA THR A 94 -1.55 3.19 -15.35
C THR A 94 -0.47 4.26 -15.56
N PHE A 95 -0.07 4.59 -16.81
CA PHE A 95 1.08 5.46 -17.11
C PHE A 95 0.94 6.45 -18.32
N PHE A 96 -0.25 6.58 -18.96
CA PHE A 96 -0.68 7.48 -20.09
C PHE A 96 -0.03 7.30 -21.50
N PRO A 97 -0.66 7.64 -22.67
CA PRO A 97 -2.02 7.43 -23.23
C PRO A 97 -2.03 6.51 -24.51
N ASP A 98 -3.19 6.30 -25.18
CA ASP A 98 -3.20 5.87 -26.59
C ASP A 98 -2.57 6.97 -27.46
N ALA A 99 -1.64 6.59 -28.34
CA ALA A 99 -0.95 7.50 -29.25
C ALA A 99 -1.89 8.01 -30.36
N GLU A 100 -1.83 9.32 -30.66
CA GLU A 100 -1.91 9.77 -32.07
C GLU A 100 -0.56 9.52 -32.75
#